data_AF-A0A7S1UJT1-F1
#
_entry.id   AF-A0A7S1UJT1-F1
#
_cell.length_a   1.000
_cell.length_b   1.000
_cell.length_c   1.000
_cell.angle_alpha   90.00
_cell.angle_beta   90.00
_cell.angle_gamma   90.00
#
_symmetry.space_group_name_H-M   'P 1'
#
loop_
_entity.id
_entity.type
_entity.pdbx_description
1 polymer ?
#
loop_
_entity_poly.entity_id
_entity_poly.type
_entity_poly.pdbx_seq_one_letter_code
_entity_poly.pdbx_strand_id
1 'polypeptide(L)'
;GYWLLFHTLMANSNPHEAELLPLEAVHDWVRYFFRCRGCAEHFEEMWTATDRQGNTGARAARAGHEKASLWLWKAHNKVSARLAKENPEAPAKVQWPPLQLCTACYRPDYANGTESIVPSKWYPKQWRQPFVFAFLQQVFCHDSDTFTCANFFDPSGYRHVAPSG
;
A
#
# COMPACT_ATOMS: atom_id res chain seq x y z
N GLY A 1 -11.61 -7.16 -4.54
CA GLY A 1 -11.18 -8.03 -5.64
C GLY A 1 -9.70 -7.87 -5.91
N TYR A 2 -9.32 -7.09 -6.94
CA TYR A 2 -7.92 -7.04 -7.43
C TYR A 2 -6.91 -6.38 -6.50
N TRP A 3 -7.27 -5.31 -5.78
CA TRP A 3 -6.34 -4.69 -4.84
C TRP A 3 -5.85 -5.65 -3.75
N LEU A 4 -6.74 -6.50 -3.23
CA LEU A 4 -6.36 -7.56 -2.29
C LEU A 4 -5.33 -8.51 -2.92
N LEU A 5 -5.63 -9.03 -4.12
CA LEU A 5 -4.70 -9.89 -4.87
C LEU A 5 -3.34 -9.23 -5.07
N PHE A 6 -3.29 -7.96 -5.48
CA PHE A 6 -2.03 -7.28 -5.72
C PHE A 6 -1.23 -7.07 -4.43
N HIS A 7 -1.87 -6.65 -3.33
CA HIS A 7 -1.17 -6.51 -2.04
C HIS A 7 -0.69 -7.85 -1.48
N THR A 8 -1.47 -8.93 -1.64
CA THR A 8 -1.06 -10.29 -1.30
C THR A 8 0.12 -10.76 -2.15
N LEU A 9 0.09 -10.53 -3.47
CA LEU A 9 1.21 -10.83 -4.37
C LEU A 9 2.47 -10.09 -3.94
N MET A 10 2.35 -8.80 -3.64
CA MET A 10 3.48 -8.01 -3.14
C MET A 10 4.02 -8.59 -1.84
N ALA A 11 3.19 -8.89 -0.85
CA ALA A 11 3.67 -9.40 0.45
C ALA A 11 4.34 -10.79 0.35
N ASN A 12 3.99 -11.60 -0.64
CA ASN A 12 4.47 -12.98 -0.78
C ASN A 12 5.54 -13.17 -1.88
N SER A 13 5.96 -12.11 -2.56
CA SER A 13 7.06 -12.18 -3.53
C SER A 13 8.41 -12.30 -2.82
N ASN A 14 9.30 -13.17 -3.30
CA ASN A 14 10.65 -13.32 -2.75
C ASN A 14 11.46 -12.01 -2.93
N PRO A 15 11.82 -11.29 -1.86
CA PRO A 15 12.56 -10.03 -1.96
C PRO A 15 14.01 -10.22 -2.43
N HIS A 16 14.52 -11.45 -2.43
CA HIS A 16 15.89 -11.79 -2.84
C HIS A 16 16.00 -12.15 -4.32
N GLU A 17 14.87 -12.34 -5.02
CA GLU A 17 14.86 -12.60 -6.46
C GLU A 17 14.70 -11.29 -7.23
N ALA A 18 15.83 -10.61 -7.46
CA ALA A 18 15.88 -9.29 -8.11
C ALA A 18 15.29 -9.26 -9.53
N GLU A 19 15.18 -10.40 -10.20
CA GLU A 19 14.57 -10.53 -11.53
C GLU A 19 13.04 -10.48 -11.49
N LEU A 20 12.42 -10.77 -10.34
CA LEU A 20 10.97 -10.67 -10.17
C LEU A 20 10.61 -9.27 -9.70
N LEU A 21 9.95 -8.51 -10.58
CA LEU A 21 9.44 -7.16 -10.30
C LEU A 21 7.91 -7.22 -10.19
N PRO A 22 7.34 -7.68 -9.05
CA PRO A 22 5.91 -7.93 -8.92
C PRO A 22 5.07 -6.67 -9.17
N LEU A 23 5.60 -5.49 -8.82
CA LEU A 23 4.92 -4.23 -9.10
C LEU A 23 4.88 -3.90 -10.60
N GLU A 24 5.93 -4.21 -11.37
CA GLU A 24 5.91 -4.07 -12.84
C GLU A 24 4.90 -5.05 -13.45
N ALA A 25 4.85 -6.30 -12.97
CA ALA A 25 3.85 -7.26 -13.42
C ALA A 25 2.41 -6.82 -13.13
N VAL A 26 2.15 -6.23 -11.96
CA VAL A 26 0.85 -5.63 -11.62
C VAL A 26 0.53 -4.48 -12.58
N HIS A 27 1.48 -3.58 -12.82
CA HIS A 27 1.32 -2.47 -13.76
C HIS A 27 0.94 -2.98 -15.16
N ASP A 28 1.71 -3.91 -15.71
CA ASP A 28 1.47 -4.43 -17.07
C ASP A 28 0.15 -5.18 -17.14
N TRP A 29 -0.21 -5.94 -16.11
CA TRP A 29 -1.51 -6.58 -16.06
C TRP A 29 -2.65 -5.55 -16.08
N VAL A 30 -2.53 -4.47 -15.30
CA VAL A 30 -3.52 -3.39 -15.28
C VAL A 30 -3.63 -2.72 -16.65
N ARG A 31 -2.49 -2.43 -17.29
CA ARG A 31 -2.42 -1.78 -18.60
C ARG A 31 -3.07 -2.62 -19.71
N TYR A 32 -2.77 -3.91 -19.77
CA TYR A 32 -3.15 -4.75 -20.91
C TYR A 32 -4.46 -5.52 -20.70
N PHE A 33 -4.81 -5.91 -19.47
CA PHE A 33 -5.91 -6.84 -19.19
C PHE A 33 -7.03 -6.27 -18.33
N PHE A 34 -6.82 -5.14 -17.64
CA PHE A 34 -7.88 -4.60 -16.78
C PHE A 34 -9.02 -3.99 -17.58
N ARG A 35 -10.24 -4.48 -17.32
CA ARG A 35 -11.43 -4.13 -18.12
C ARG A 35 -11.84 -2.66 -18.04
N CYS A 36 -11.66 -2.02 -16.89
CA CYS A 36 -12.01 -0.61 -16.73
C CYS A 36 -10.92 0.27 -17.34
N ARG A 37 -11.11 0.74 -18.58
CA ARG A 37 -10.12 1.57 -19.31
C ARG A 37 -9.78 2.86 -18.57
N GLY A 38 -10.78 3.64 -18.14
CA GLY A 38 -10.53 4.85 -17.35
C GLY A 38 -9.82 4.57 -16.02
N CYS A 39 -10.05 3.41 -15.38
CA CYS A 39 -9.31 3.04 -14.17
C CYS A 39 -7.84 2.72 -14.47
N ALA A 40 -7.57 2.05 -15.61
CA ALA A 40 -6.23 1.73 -16.06
C ALA A 40 -5.45 2.99 -16.46
N GLU A 41 -6.11 3.95 -17.14
CA GLU A 41 -5.53 5.25 -17.48
C GLU A 41 -5.10 6.01 -16.21
N HIS A 42 -5.99 6.12 -15.22
CA HIS A 42 -5.62 6.73 -13.94
C HIS A 42 -4.47 6.01 -13.21
N PHE A 43 -4.34 4.68 -13.39
CA PHE A 43 -3.22 3.93 -12.82
C PHE A 43 -1.91 4.24 -13.56
N GLU A 44 -1.94 4.31 -14.90
CA GLU A 44 -0.80 4.71 -15.74
C GLU A 44 -0.36 6.16 -15.46
N GLU A 45 -1.29 7.08 -15.23
CA GLU A 45 -0.98 8.45 -14.79
C GLU A 45 -0.20 8.45 -13.48
N MET A 46 -0.63 7.65 -12.49
CA MET A 46 0.10 7.52 -11.24
C MET A 46 1.46 6.85 -11.43
N TRP A 47 1.55 5.85 -12.32
CA TRP A 47 2.77 5.11 -12.64
C TRP A 47 3.86 6.02 -13.23
N THR A 48 3.47 6.86 -14.18
CA THR A 48 4.36 7.78 -14.91
C THR A 48 4.64 9.08 -14.15
N ALA A 49 3.76 9.47 -13.21
CA ALA A 49 3.95 10.67 -12.41
C ALA A 49 5.22 10.61 -11.53
N THR A 50 5.94 11.72 -11.51
CA THR A 50 7.11 11.92 -10.66
C THR A 50 6.69 12.49 -9.30
N ASP A 51 7.08 11.83 -8.21
CA ASP A 51 6.86 12.34 -6.86
C ASP A 51 7.82 13.51 -6.51
N ARG A 52 7.63 14.11 -5.31
CA ARG A 52 8.46 15.23 -4.85
C ARG A 52 9.95 14.87 -4.68
N GLN A 53 10.29 13.58 -4.67
CA GLN A 53 11.65 13.08 -4.56
C GLN A 53 12.19 12.62 -5.92
N GLY A 54 11.49 12.88 -7.02
CA GLY A 54 11.94 12.50 -8.36
C GLY A 54 11.74 11.02 -8.69
N ASN A 55 10.84 10.32 -8.00
CA ASN A 55 10.60 8.89 -8.23
C ASN A 55 9.32 8.62 -9.02
N THR A 56 9.38 7.62 -9.90
CA THR A 56 8.24 7.08 -10.66
C THR A 56 7.86 5.68 -10.13
N GLY A 57 6.76 5.12 -10.65
CA GLY A 57 6.38 3.73 -10.36
C GLY A 57 7.44 2.72 -10.78
N ALA A 58 8.00 2.87 -11.99
CA ALA A 58 9.08 2.02 -12.49
C ALA A 58 10.33 2.07 -11.59
N ARG A 59 10.71 3.27 -11.13
CA ARG A 59 11.83 3.42 -10.20
C ARG A 59 11.53 2.76 -8.86
N ALA A 60 10.32 2.90 -8.34
CA ALA A 60 9.92 2.26 -7.09
C ALA A 60 9.91 0.73 -7.19
N ALA A 61 9.46 0.18 -8.31
CA ALA A 61 9.46 -1.27 -8.54
C ALA A 61 10.87 -1.88 -8.48
N ARG A 62 11.87 -1.15 -8.99
CA ARG A 62 13.29 -1.56 -9.01
C ARG A 62 14.09 -1.16 -7.77
N ALA A 63 13.49 -0.38 -6.86
CA ALA A 63 14.16 0.11 -5.64
C ALA A 63 14.06 -0.86 -4.46
N GLY A 64 13.53 -2.08 -4.69
CA GLY A 64 13.39 -3.13 -3.68
C GLY A 64 11.96 -3.29 -3.17
N HIS A 65 11.74 -4.44 -2.51
CA HIS A 65 10.43 -4.91 -2.08
C HIS A 65 9.64 -3.93 -1.21
N GLU A 66 10.30 -3.27 -0.26
CA GLU A 66 9.68 -2.24 0.59
C GLU A 66 9.17 -1.07 -0.25
N LYS A 67 10.00 -0.52 -1.14
CA LYS A 67 9.64 0.65 -1.95
C LYS A 67 8.53 0.33 -2.94
N ALA A 68 8.56 -0.86 -3.54
CA ALA A 68 7.51 -1.32 -4.44
C ALA A 68 6.17 -1.48 -3.69
N SER A 69 6.18 -2.14 -2.53
CA SER A 69 4.98 -2.35 -1.69
C SER A 69 4.38 -1.02 -1.22
N LEU A 70 5.22 -0.10 -0.76
CA LEU A 70 4.79 1.24 -0.35
C LEU A 70 4.28 2.09 -1.52
N TRP A 71 4.81 1.92 -2.73
CA TRP A 71 4.29 2.63 -3.89
C TRP A 71 2.86 2.18 -4.21
N LEU A 72 2.61 0.86 -4.24
CA LEU A 72 1.28 0.32 -4.50
C LEU A 72 0.27 0.77 -3.43
N TRP A 73 0.69 0.76 -2.16
CA TRP A 73 -0.12 1.25 -1.04
C TRP A 73 -0.47 2.74 -1.17
N LYS A 74 0.50 3.60 -1.53
CA LYS A 74 0.26 5.03 -1.79
C LYS A 74 -0.70 5.24 -2.95
N ALA A 75 -0.51 4.50 -4.05
CA ALA A 75 -1.37 4.58 -5.23
C ALA A 75 -2.82 4.21 -4.87
N HIS A 76 -3.02 3.11 -4.13
CA HIS A 76 -4.34 2.67 -3.69
C HIS A 76 -5.04 3.71 -2.79
N ASN A 77 -4.30 4.34 -1.88
CA ASN A 77 -4.84 5.40 -1.02
C ASN A 77 -5.18 6.69 -1.78
N LYS A 78 -4.41 7.05 -2.80
CA LYS A 78 -4.75 8.17 -3.71
C LYS A 78 -6.05 7.88 -4.48
N VAL A 79 -6.22 6.66 -4.98
CA VAL A 79 -7.47 6.21 -5.61
C VAL A 79 -8.64 6.32 -4.62
N SER A 80 -8.45 5.84 -3.39
CA SER A 80 -9.48 5.91 -2.34
C SER A 80 -9.90 7.36 -2.05
N ALA A 81 -8.95 8.29 -1.96
CA ALA A 81 -9.24 9.71 -1.76
C ALA A 81 -9.97 10.35 -2.95
N ARG A 82 -9.60 9.99 -4.19
CA ARG A 82 -10.29 10.46 -5.40
C ARG A 82 -11.75 9.97 -5.43
N LEU A 83 -11.95 8.66 -5.22
CA LEU A 83 -13.28 8.05 -5.19
C LEU A 83 -14.14 8.58 -4.04
N ALA A 84 -13.54 8.95 -2.91
CA ALA A 84 -14.26 9.60 -1.82
C ALA A 84 -14.88 10.94 -2.21
N LYS A 85 -14.27 11.65 -3.16
CA LYS A 85 -14.79 12.92 -3.71
C LYS A 85 -15.80 12.68 -4.84
N GLU A 86 -15.53 11.73 -5.73
CA GLU A 86 -16.30 11.55 -6.97
C GLU A 86 -17.57 10.71 -6.79
N ASN A 87 -17.57 9.76 -5.86
CA ASN A 87 -18.71 8.88 -5.65
C ASN A 87 -18.89 8.56 -4.17
N PRO A 88 -19.51 9.46 -3.36
CA PRO A 88 -19.72 9.32 -1.91
C PRO A 88 -20.46 8.06 -1.43
N GLU A 89 -21.02 7.23 -2.32
CA GLU A 89 -21.68 5.95 -2.00
C GLU A 89 -20.83 4.68 -2.24
N ALA A 90 -19.77 4.73 -3.06
CA ALA A 90 -18.83 3.60 -3.26
C ALA A 90 -18.17 3.01 -1.97
N PRO A 91 -18.00 1.68 -1.83
CA PRO A 91 -17.32 1.09 -0.68
C PRO A 91 -15.81 1.43 -0.64
N ALA A 92 -15.25 1.54 0.57
CA ALA A 92 -13.82 1.79 0.89
C ALA A 92 -13.25 3.16 0.42
N LYS A 93 -13.53 4.20 1.20
CA LYS A 93 -13.12 5.60 0.95
C LYS A 93 -12.15 6.20 1.97
N VAL A 94 -11.69 5.37 2.89
CA VAL A 94 -10.85 5.83 3.99
C VAL A 94 -9.39 5.59 3.66
N GLN A 95 -8.54 6.49 4.14
CA GLN A 95 -7.12 6.28 4.20
C GLN A 95 -6.83 5.01 5.02
N TRP A 96 -6.11 4.07 4.41
CA TRP A 96 -5.83 2.76 4.98
C TRP A 96 -4.33 2.59 5.26
N PRO A 97 -3.94 1.99 6.41
CA PRO A 97 -4.83 1.57 7.48
C PRO A 97 -5.41 2.76 8.26
N PRO A 98 -6.65 2.70 8.75
CA PRO A 98 -7.14 3.68 9.71
C PRO A 98 -6.35 3.57 11.03
N LEU A 99 -6.37 4.63 11.83
CA LEU A 99 -5.58 4.75 13.07
C LEU A 99 -5.79 3.57 14.04
N GLN A 100 -7.01 3.04 14.09
CA GLN A 100 -7.41 1.93 14.95
C GLN A 100 -6.74 0.61 14.57
N LEU A 101 -6.39 0.41 13.30
CA LEU A 101 -5.72 -0.81 12.84
C LEU A 101 -4.20 -0.74 12.98
N CYS A 102 -3.61 0.45 12.92
CA CYS A 102 -2.17 0.61 13.08
C CYS A 102 -1.81 2.01 13.60
N THR A 103 -1.81 2.20 14.92
CA THR A 103 -1.42 3.49 15.53
C THR A 103 0.04 3.83 15.22
N ALA A 104 0.94 2.85 15.19
CA ALA A 104 2.37 3.07 14.90
C ALA A 104 2.64 3.51 13.45
N CYS A 105 1.71 3.28 12.53
CA CYS A 105 1.78 3.71 11.13
C CYS A 105 1.66 5.23 10.99
N TYR A 106 1.20 5.93 12.03
CA TYR A 106 1.05 7.38 12.03
C TYR A 106 2.17 8.05 12.82
N ARG A 107 2.53 9.27 12.45
CA ARG A 107 3.41 10.12 13.26
C ARG A 107 2.74 10.43 14.61
N PRO A 108 3.53 10.69 15.68
CA PRO A 108 2.98 10.90 17.03
C PRO A 108 1.94 12.02 17.13
N ASP A 109 2.11 13.11 16.39
CA ASP A 109 1.19 14.25 16.30
C ASP A 109 -0.19 13.86 15.75
N TYR A 110 -0.25 12.94 14.77
CA TYR A 110 -1.52 12.41 14.28
C TYR A 110 -2.07 11.31 15.21
N ALA A 111 -1.20 10.47 15.75
CA ALA A 111 -1.59 9.34 16.59
C ALA A 111 -2.18 9.78 17.95
N ASN A 112 -1.69 10.88 18.51
CA ASN A 112 -2.17 11.44 19.77
C ASN A 112 -3.31 12.47 19.60
N GLY A 113 -3.73 12.74 18.36
CA GLY A 113 -4.81 13.68 18.04
C GLY A 113 -4.43 15.17 18.08
N THR A 114 -3.13 15.51 18.15
CA THR A 114 -2.65 16.90 18.03
C THR A 114 -2.92 17.45 16.62
N GLU A 115 -2.75 16.61 15.61
CA GLU A 115 -3.09 16.87 14.22
C GLU A 115 -4.31 16.02 13.82
N SER A 116 -5.21 16.62 13.05
CA SER A 116 -6.44 15.93 12.62
C SER A 116 -6.19 14.99 11.45
N ILE A 117 -6.66 13.74 11.57
CA ILE A 117 -6.72 12.79 10.45
C ILE A 117 -8.04 12.99 9.70
N VAL A 118 -7.96 13.21 8.40
CA VAL A 118 -9.15 13.27 7.52
C VAL A 118 -9.23 11.97 6.71
N PRO A 119 -10.13 11.03 7.05
CA PRO A 119 -10.15 9.70 6.41
C PRO A 119 -10.33 9.74 4.89
N SER A 120 -11.02 10.74 4.35
CA SER A 120 -11.30 10.82 2.90
C SER A 120 -10.20 11.50 2.08
N LYS A 121 -9.11 12.01 2.70
CA LYS A 121 -8.08 12.79 2.00
C LYS A 121 -6.70 12.14 2.13
N TRP A 122 -5.98 12.08 1.01
CA TRP A 122 -4.57 11.66 1.01
C TRP A 122 -3.69 12.76 1.59
N TYR A 123 -3.03 12.46 2.71
CA TYR A 123 -2.04 13.34 3.31
C TYR A 123 -0.74 12.58 3.60
N PRO A 124 0.33 12.76 2.78
CA PRO A 124 1.50 11.90 2.84
C PRO A 124 2.32 12.07 4.13
N LYS A 125 2.26 13.25 4.77
CA LYS A 125 3.12 13.54 5.92
C LYS A 125 2.67 12.83 7.20
N GLN A 126 1.43 12.34 7.31
CA GLN A 126 0.97 11.66 8.54
C GLN A 126 1.61 10.29 8.76
N TRP A 127 2.20 9.68 7.73
CA TRP A 127 2.58 8.28 7.75
C TRP A 127 4.04 8.03 8.10
N ARG A 128 4.29 6.99 8.91
CA ARG A 128 5.60 6.40 9.17
C ARG A 128 5.78 5.17 8.30
N GLN A 129 6.39 5.35 7.13
CA GLN A 129 6.49 4.34 6.08
C GLN A 129 7.05 2.97 6.53
N PRO A 130 8.10 2.88 7.38
CA PRO A 130 8.57 1.58 7.85
C PRO A 130 7.50 0.76 8.60
N PHE A 131 6.69 1.43 9.42
CA PHE A 131 5.59 0.78 10.17
C PHE A 131 4.43 0.41 9.26
N VAL A 132 4.15 1.24 8.25
CA VAL A 132 3.17 0.88 7.21
C VAL A 132 3.61 -0.37 6.46
N PHE A 133 4.89 -0.47 6.07
CA PHE A 133 5.40 -1.66 5.39
C PHE A 133 5.29 -2.91 6.26
N ALA A 134 5.72 -2.83 7.53
CA ALA A 134 5.58 -3.95 8.47
C ALA A 134 4.12 -4.39 8.63
N PHE A 135 3.19 -3.43 8.74
CA PHE A 135 1.76 -3.70 8.81
C PHE A 135 1.22 -4.36 7.53
N LEU A 136 1.67 -3.94 6.35
CA LEU A 136 1.31 -4.59 5.07
C LEU A 136 1.76 -6.05 5.06
N GLN A 137 2.99 -6.35 5.51
CA GLN A 137 3.47 -7.73 5.61
C GLN A 137 2.65 -8.54 6.61
N GLN A 138 2.31 -7.95 7.76
CA GLN A 138 1.47 -8.62 8.76
C GLN A 138 0.11 -9.00 8.18
N VAL A 139 -0.61 -8.05 7.58
CA VAL A 139 -1.99 -8.25 7.10
C VAL A 139 -2.05 -9.18 5.89
N PHE A 140 -1.13 -9.04 4.94
CA PHE A 140 -1.20 -9.74 3.65
C PHE A 140 -0.32 -11.01 3.57
N CYS A 141 0.43 -11.31 4.62
CA CYS A 141 1.28 -12.50 4.73
C CYS A 141 0.98 -13.29 6.00
N HIS A 142 1.11 -12.69 7.20
CA HIS A 142 1.09 -13.43 8.46
C HIS A 142 -0.31 -13.73 9.03
N ASP A 143 -1.23 -12.78 8.99
CA ASP A 143 -2.59 -12.92 9.56
C ASP A 143 -3.60 -13.48 8.52
N SER A 144 -3.10 -14.12 7.46
CA SER A 144 -3.93 -14.71 6.42
C SER A 144 -4.31 -16.14 6.79
N ASP A 145 -5.56 -16.35 7.20
CA ASP A 145 -6.13 -17.70 7.46
C ASP A 145 -6.13 -18.61 6.23
N THR A 146 -5.87 -18.06 5.03
CA THR A 146 -5.99 -18.75 3.74
C THR A 146 -4.63 -19.06 3.09
N PHE A 147 -3.55 -18.39 3.50
CA PHE A 147 -2.25 -18.51 2.84
C PHE A 147 -1.13 -18.51 3.86
N THR A 148 -0.27 -19.53 3.82
CA THR A 148 0.98 -19.54 4.57
C THR A 148 1.90 -18.46 4.00
N CYS A 149 2.32 -17.53 4.85
CA CYS A 149 3.30 -16.51 4.48
C CYS A 149 4.56 -17.16 3.89
N ALA A 150 5.04 -16.62 2.77
CA ALA A 150 6.31 -17.08 2.22
C ALA A 150 7.45 -16.79 3.22
N ASN A 151 8.30 -17.78 3.52
CA ASN A 151 9.29 -17.79 4.62
C ASN A 151 10.46 -16.78 4.46
N PHE A 152 10.27 -15.67 3.74
CA PHE A 152 11.32 -14.71 3.41
C PHE A 152 11.38 -13.50 4.36
N PHE A 153 10.39 -13.32 5.24
CA PHE A 153 10.33 -12.20 6.16
C PHE A 153 10.13 -12.68 7.61
N ASP A 154 11.04 -12.31 8.52
CA ASP A 154 10.86 -12.50 9.96
C ASP A 154 10.32 -11.19 10.57
N PRO A 155 9.03 -11.11 10.93
CA PRO A 155 8.45 -9.94 11.56
C PRO A 155 8.82 -9.83 13.05
N SER A 156 9.68 -10.71 13.61
CA SER A 156 10.08 -10.67 15.02
C SER A 156 10.63 -9.31 15.45
N GLY A 157 11.31 -8.58 14.55
CA GLY A 157 11.75 -7.19 14.78
C GLY A 157 10.63 -6.16 14.89
N TYR A 158 9.39 -6.51 14.55
CA TYR A 158 8.20 -5.65 14.54
C TYR A 158 7.08 -6.13 15.48
N ARG A 159 7.28 -7.22 16.23
CA ARG A 159 6.27 -7.83 17.15
C ARG A 159 5.73 -6.90 18.24
N HIS A 160 6.30 -5.71 18.43
CA HIS A 160 5.80 -4.72 19.39
C HIS A 160 4.66 -3.82 18.88
N VAL A 161 4.01 -4.16 17.75
CA VAL A 161 2.97 -3.32 17.12
C VAL A 161 1.58 -3.95 17.09
N ALA A 162 1.43 -5.21 17.49
CA ALA A 162 0.09 -5.79 17.67
C ALA A 162 -0.61 -5.09 18.84
N PRO A 163 -1.85 -4.58 18.69
CA PRO A 163 -2.66 -4.21 19.84
C PRO A 163 -2.85 -5.48 20.67
N SER A 164 -2.50 -5.41 21.94
CA SER A 164 -2.95 -6.40 22.93
C SER A 164 -4.49 -6.43 22.89
N GLY A 165 -5.04 -7.50 22.35
CA GLY A 165 -6.41 -7.92 22.62
C GLY A 165 -6.54 -8.42 24.04
#